data_AF-G0R3T1-F1
#
_entry.id   AF-G0R3T1-F1
#
_cell.length_a   1.000
_cell.length_b   1.000
_cell.length_c   1.000
_cell.angle_alpha   90.00
_cell.angle_beta   90.00
_cell.angle_gamma   90.00
#
_symmetry.space_group_name_H-M   'P 1'
#
loop_
_entity.id
_entity.type
_entity.pdbx_description
1 polymer ?
#
loop_
_entity_poly.entity_id
_entity_poly.type
_entity_poly.pdbx_seq_one_letter_code
_entity_poly.pdbx_strand_id
1 'polypeptide(L)'
;MDLSEFEHIFGASESAFVIWDTDNNGLIDSLELFSGITLFSDTKLEDKIRFLFDLFDFNELDSLALVDIEFMIYCCISATYKIYSISQEIYAEEIAAFVNKNFSIDVRINVVKLLQNSKQCQEIQEFFSIIKMENPNNGMKKFVTA
;
A
#
# COMPACT_ATOMS: atom_id res chain seq x y z
N MET A 1 21.31 16.22 -5.80
CA MET A 1 21.53 14.94 -5.09
C MET A 1 22.02 13.95 -6.13
N ASP A 2 23.02 13.13 -5.82
CA ASP A 2 23.45 12.05 -6.72
C ASP A 2 22.40 10.93 -6.69
N LEU A 3 21.82 10.58 -7.84
CA LEU A 3 20.74 9.58 -7.95
C LEU A 3 21.25 8.20 -8.37
N SER A 4 22.56 8.02 -8.53
CA SER A 4 23.16 6.77 -9.03
C SER A 4 22.79 5.54 -8.20
N GLU A 5 22.73 5.67 -6.87
CA GLU A 5 22.29 4.59 -5.98
C GLU A 5 20.82 4.19 -6.21
N PHE A 6 19.95 5.16 -6.53
CA PHE A 6 18.53 4.91 -6.82
C PHE A 6 18.33 4.27 -8.19
N GLU A 7 19.10 4.67 -9.20
CA GLU A 7 19.08 4.03 -10.52
C GLU A 7 19.49 2.56 -10.44
N HIS A 8 20.34 2.19 -9.48
CA HIS A 8 20.68 0.80 -9.19
C HIS A 8 19.52 0.01 -8.55
N ILE A 9 18.65 0.67 -7.76
CA ILE A 9 17.52 0.04 -7.07
C ILE A 9 16.30 -0.11 -7.99
N PHE A 10 15.92 0.96 -8.70
CA PHE A 10 14.69 1.02 -9.51
C PHE A 10 14.93 0.86 -11.02
N GLY A 11 16.18 0.68 -11.44
CA GLY A 11 16.58 0.81 -12.84
C GLY A 11 16.73 2.28 -13.23
N ALA A 12 17.44 2.56 -14.32
CA ALA A 12 17.82 3.90 -14.80
C ALA A 12 16.61 4.77 -15.24
N SER A 13 15.74 5.12 -14.30
CA SER A 13 14.64 6.03 -14.47
C SER A 13 14.70 7.03 -13.31
N GLU A 14 15.29 8.21 -13.57
CA GLU A 14 15.22 9.37 -12.67
C GLU A 14 13.77 9.66 -12.24
N SER A 15 12.80 9.30 -13.09
CA SER A 15 11.37 9.39 -12.83
C SER A 15 10.89 8.58 -11.63
N ALA A 16 11.51 7.44 -11.30
CA ALA A 16 11.08 6.61 -10.18
C ALA A 16 11.31 7.35 -8.85
N PHE A 17 12.48 7.97 -8.66
CA PHE A 17 12.78 8.75 -7.46
C PHE A 17 11.83 9.94 -7.29
N VAL A 18 11.59 10.67 -8.38
CA VAL A 18 10.70 11.86 -8.38
C VAL A 18 9.26 11.52 -8.00
N ILE A 19 8.76 10.33 -8.33
CA ILE A 19 7.42 9.89 -7.91
C ILE A 19 7.31 9.78 -6.38
N TRP A 20 8.38 9.39 -5.71
CA TRP A 20 8.37 9.11 -4.26
C TRP A 20 8.76 10.33 -3.41
N ASP A 21 9.68 11.17 -3.88
CA ASP A 21 10.13 12.43 -3.25
C ASP A 21 9.18 13.61 -3.53
N THR A 22 7.94 13.50 -3.07
CA THR A 22 6.86 14.45 -3.42
C THR A 22 7.06 15.87 -2.87
N ASP A 23 7.83 16.04 -1.80
CA ASP A 23 8.14 17.36 -1.22
C ASP A 23 9.51 17.90 -1.67
N ASN A 24 10.20 17.19 -2.56
CA ASN A 24 11.51 17.54 -3.12
C ASN A 24 12.58 17.80 -2.05
N ASN A 25 12.48 17.13 -0.91
CA ASN A 25 13.46 17.23 0.17
C ASN A 25 14.63 16.24 -0.02
N GLY A 26 14.51 15.32 -0.99
CA GLY A 26 15.50 14.31 -1.32
C GLY A 26 15.40 13.03 -0.48
N LEU A 27 14.29 12.83 0.24
CA LEU A 27 14.02 11.68 1.07
C LEU A 27 12.75 10.98 0.60
N ILE A 28 12.77 9.64 0.66
CA ILE A 28 11.60 8.81 0.39
C ILE A 28 11.09 8.26 1.72
N ASP A 29 9.78 8.41 1.94
CA ASP A 29 9.11 7.70 3.02
C ASP A 29 9.16 6.19 2.74
N SER A 30 9.90 5.46 3.59
CA SER A 30 10.13 4.03 3.40
C SER A 30 8.85 3.22 3.57
N LEU A 31 7.93 3.65 4.45
CA LEU A 31 6.69 2.93 4.71
C LEU A 31 5.74 3.06 3.53
N GLU A 32 5.64 4.25 2.93
CA GLU A 32 4.88 4.43 1.69
C GLU A 32 5.48 3.62 0.54
N LEU A 33 6.81 3.64 0.38
CA LEU A 33 7.49 2.88 -0.66
C LEU A 33 7.23 1.36 -0.53
N PHE A 34 7.46 0.78 0.65
CA PHE A 34 7.24 -0.64 0.88
C PHE A 34 5.76 -1.02 0.81
N SER A 35 4.86 -0.13 1.26
CA SER A 35 3.41 -0.32 1.07
C SER A 35 3.07 -0.37 -0.42
N GLY A 36 3.59 0.55 -1.22
CA GLY A 36 3.40 0.55 -2.68
C GLY A 36 3.93 -0.71 -3.36
N ILE A 37 5.19 -1.08 -3.12
CA ILE A 37 5.77 -2.31 -3.69
C ILE A 37 4.91 -3.52 -3.33
N THR A 38 4.43 -3.61 -2.09
CA THR A 38 3.57 -4.70 -1.63
C THR A 38 2.22 -4.69 -2.34
N LEU A 39 1.55 -3.55 -2.38
CA LEU A 39 0.24 -3.37 -3.01
C LEU A 39 0.26 -3.73 -4.49
N PHE A 40 1.34 -3.39 -5.21
CA PHE A 40 1.46 -3.61 -6.65
C PHE A 40 2.21 -4.90 -7.03
N SER A 41 2.72 -5.64 -6.05
CA SER A 41 3.32 -6.96 -6.28
C SER A 41 2.32 -7.97 -6.86
N ASP A 42 2.80 -8.96 -7.62
CA ASP A 42 1.98 -10.06 -8.15
C ASP A 42 1.80 -11.19 -7.11
N THR A 43 1.27 -10.83 -5.94
CA THR A 43 1.03 -11.76 -4.82
C THR A 43 -0.45 -11.80 -4.44
N LYS A 44 -0.85 -12.78 -3.63
CA LYS A 44 -2.24 -12.90 -3.17
C LYS A 44 -2.55 -11.79 -2.17
N LEU A 45 -3.83 -11.40 -2.10
CA LEU A 45 -4.31 -10.40 -1.13
C LEU A 45 -3.88 -10.76 0.31
N GLU A 46 -3.93 -12.04 0.67
CA GLU A 46 -3.53 -12.50 1.99
C GLU A 46 -2.05 -12.24 2.28
N ASP A 47 -1.18 -12.49 1.30
CA ASP A 47 0.26 -12.27 1.44
C ASP A 47 0.57 -10.77 1.55
N LYS A 48 -0.15 -9.93 0.77
CA LYS A 48 -0.05 -8.47 0.87
C LYS A 48 -0.44 -7.96 2.25
N ILE A 49 -1.57 -8.43 2.79
CA ILE A 49 -2.05 -8.01 4.12
C ILE A 49 -1.08 -8.49 5.21
N ARG A 50 -0.51 -9.69 5.10
CA ARG A 50 0.49 -10.19 6.05
C ARG A 50 1.75 -9.34 6.05
N PHE A 51 2.28 -9.02 4.86
CA PHE A 51 3.46 -8.17 4.77
C PHE A 51 3.19 -6.77 5.34
N LEU A 52 2.04 -6.17 5.00
CA LEU A 52 1.65 -4.88 5.56
C LEU A 52 1.48 -4.96 7.09
N PHE A 53 0.91 -6.06 7.60
CA PHE A 53 0.82 -6.27 9.05
C PHE A 53 2.19 -6.27 9.71
N ASP A 54 3.13 -7.07 9.19
CA ASP A 54 4.48 -7.17 9.73
C ASP A 54 5.25 -5.84 9.61
N LEU A 55 5.00 -5.07 8.56
CA LEU A 55 5.63 -3.76 8.32
C LEU A 55 5.19 -2.69 9.34
N PHE A 56 3.93 -2.75 9.80
CA PHE A 56 3.33 -1.75 10.69
C PHE A 56 3.22 -2.20 12.15
N ASP A 57 3.57 -3.45 12.49
CA ASP A 57 3.67 -3.91 13.89
C ASP A 57 4.99 -3.43 14.53
N PHE A 58 5.16 -2.12 14.65
CA PHE A 58 6.41 -1.47 15.09
C PHE A 58 6.89 -1.89 16.48
N ASN A 59 5.99 -2.37 17.33
CA ASN A 59 6.30 -2.78 18.69
C ASN A 59 6.41 -4.31 18.84
N GLU A 60 6.29 -5.07 17.75
CA GLU A 60 6.43 -6.54 17.72
C GLU A 60 5.52 -7.24 18.74
N LEU A 61 4.28 -6.78 18.85
CA LEU A 61 3.31 -7.36 19.79
C LEU A 61 2.32 -8.30 19.10
N ASP A 62 2.63 -8.73 17.87
CA ASP A 62 1.81 -9.59 17.02
C ASP A 62 0.37 -9.04 16.87
N SER A 63 0.22 -7.72 16.97
CA SER A 63 -1.08 -7.04 16.95
C SER A 63 -0.96 -5.54 16.67
N LEU A 64 -1.87 -5.00 15.88
CA LEU A 64 -1.92 -3.57 15.55
C LEU A 64 -2.94 -2.84 16.41
N ALA A 65 -2.58 -1.67 16.95
CA ALA A 65 -3.55 -0.72 17.46
C ALA A 65 -4.29 -0.02 16.30
N LEU A 66 -5.40 0.69 16.58
CA LEU A 66 -6.12 1.39 15.52
C LEU A 66 -5.27 2.44 14.81
N VAL A 67 -4.43 3.16 15.55
CA VAL A 67 -3.50 4.16 14.98
C VAL A 67 -2.51 3.52 14.00
N ASP A 68 -2.06 2.29 14.27
CA ASP A 68 -1.16 1.56 13.36
C ASP A 68 -1.89 1.18 12.07
N ILE A 69 -3.17 0.80 12.16
CA ILE A 69 -4.02 0.48 11.00
C ILE A 69 -4.36 1.75 10.20
N GLU A 70 -4.68 2.85 10.88
CA GLU A 70 -4.92 4.16 10.24
C GLU A 70 -3.69 4.59 9.44
N PHE A 71 -2.51 4.48 10.04
CA PHE A 71 -1.26 4.83 9.38
C PHE A 71 -0.91 3.87 8.24
N MET A 72 -1.15 2.57 8.41
CA MET A 72 -1.01 1.57 7.34
C MET A 72 -1.89 1.90 6.13
N ILE A 73 -3.16 2.26 6.35
CA ILE A 73 -4.09 2.64 5.28
C ILE A 73 -3.64 3.95 4.62
N TYR A 74 -3.20 4.94 5.41
CA TYR A 74 -2.65 6.18 4.88
C TYR A 74 -1.48 5.93 3.92
N CYS A 75 -0.48 5.14 4.33
CA CYS A 75 0.67 4.81 3.49
C CYS A 75 0.24 4.06 2.22
N CYS A 76 -0.76 3.17 2.31
CA CYS A 76 -1.32 2.48 1.16
C CYS A 76 -1.96 3.44 0.14
N ILE A 77 -2.76 4.40 0.60
CA ILE A 77 -3.42 5.40 -0.25
C ILE A 77 -2.39 6.35 -0.83
N SER A 78 -1.48 6.87 0.00
CA SER A 78 -0.40 7.78 -0.41
C SER A 78 0.47 7.16 -1.51
N ALA A 79 0.95 5.92 -1.29
CA ALA A 79 1.72 5.18 -2.30
C ALA A 79 0.95 5.01 -3.62
N THR A 80 -0.35 4.70 -3.52
CA THR A 80 -1.23 4.54 -4.69
C THR A 80 -1.39 5.87 -5.43
N TYR A 81 -1.60 6.98 -4.72
CA TYR A 81 -1.73 8.30 -5.32
C TYR A 81 -0.44 8.76 -5.99
N LYS A 82 0.72 8.50 -5.38
CA LYS A 82 2.03 8.76 -5.97
C LYS A 82 2.21 8.01 -7.29
N ILE A 83 1.99 6.69 -7.28
CA ILE A 83 2.13 5.82 -8.47
C ILE A 83 1.22 6.27 -9.62
N TYR A 84 -0.03 6.67 -9.31
CA TYR A 84 -0.99 7.13 -10.30
C TYR A 84 -0.94 8.64 -10.58
N SER A 85 -0.02 9.38 -9.95
CA SER A 85 0.09 10.83 -10.07
C SER A 85 -1.22 11.57 -9.74
N ILE A 86 -1.96 11.08 -8.74
CA ILE A 86 -3.21 11.68 -8.26
C ILE A 86 -2.87 12.79 -7.26
N SER A 87 -3.25 14.03 -7.59
CA SER A 87 -3.01 15.22 -6.75
C SER A 87 -4.20 15.54 -5.84
N GLN A 88 -4.72 14.52 -5.14
CA GLN A 88 -5.82 14.69 -4.18
C GLN A 88 -5.29 14.59 -2.74
N GLU A 89 -5.82 15.43 -1.86
CA GLU A 89 -5.52 15.39 -0.44
C GLU A 89 -6.14 14.15 0.22
N ILE A 90 -5.38 13.53 1.13
CA ILE A 90 -5.83 12.39 1.92
C ILE A 90 -6.27 12.90 3.28
N TYR A 91 -7.58 12.82 3.56
CA TYR A 91 -8.14 13.29 4.81
C TYR A 91 -8.01 12.23 5.91
N ALA A 92 -7.22 12.53 6.94
CA ALA A 92 -7.01 11.63 8.07
C ALA A 92 -8.32 11.30 8.80
N GLU A 93 -9.27 12.24 8.85
CA GLU A 93 -10.58 11.98 9.48
C GLU A 93 -11.39 10.92 8.74
N GLU A 94 -11.28 10.83 7.41
CA GLU A 94 -11.96 9.80 6.61
C GLU A 94 -11.37 8.41 6.88
N ILE A 95 -10.04 8.32 7.00
CA ILE A 95 -9.36 7.08 7.36
C ILE A 95 -9.75 6.65 8.77
N ALA A 96 -9.70 7.56 9.74
CA ALA A 96 -10.10 7.27 11.12
C ALA A 96 -11.56 6.83 11.20
N ALA A 97 -12.47 7.49 10.48
CA ALA A 97 -13.88 7.09 10.41
C ALA A 97 -14.04 5.69 9.80
N PHE A 98 -13.29 5.38 8.74
CA PHE A 98 -13.27 4.06 8.12
C PHE A 98 -12.75 2.98 9.09
N VAL A 99 -11.64 3.23 9.79
CA VAL A 99 -11.06 2.28 10.75
C VAL A 99 -12.01 2.05 11.93
N ASN A 100 -12.56 3.11 12.53
CA ASN A 100 -13.50 3.01 13.64
C ASN A 100 -14.82 2.31 13.25
N LYS A 101 -15.24 2.38 11.98
CA LYS A 101 -16.40 1.62 11.46
C LYS A 101 -16.10 0.11 11.37
N ASN A 102 -14.86 -0.27 11.04
CA ASN A 102 -14.50 -1.66 10.74
C ASN A 102 -13.79 -2.40 11.89
N PHE A 103 -13.24 -1.66 12.86
CA PHE A 103 -12.47 -2.18 13.97
C PHE A 103 -12.89 -1.49 15.28
N SER A 104 -12.77 -2.19 16.41
CA SER A 104 -13.13 -1.66 17.73
C SER A 104 -11.94 -0.96 18.38
N ILE A 105 -12.17 0.22 18.96
CA ILE A 105 -11.11 1.09 19.51
C ILE A 105 -10.31 0.48 20.67
N ASP A 106 -10.94 -0.37 21.48
CA ASP A 106 -10.34 -0.95 22.68
C ASP A 106 -9.57 -2.26 22.41
N VAL A 107 -9.46 -2.68 21.14
CA VAL A 107 -8.94 -4.00 20.78
C VAL A 107 -7.80 -3.86 19.79
N ARG A 108 -6.63 -4.40 20.14
CA ARG A 108 -5.55 -4.60 19.18
C ARG A 108 -5.89 -5.78 18.27
N ILE A 109 -5.59 -5.62 16.99
CA ILE A 109 -6.04 -6.49 15.93
C ILE A 109 -4.87 -7.34 15.47
N ASN A 110 -4.98 -8.66 15.59
CA ASN A 110 -3.98 -9.56 15.04
C ASN A 110 -4.19 -9.80 13.53
N VAL A 111 -3.21 -10.41 12.87
CA VAL A 111 -3.24 -10.66 11.42
C VAL A 111 -4.44 -11.49 10.97
N VAL A 112 -4.91 -12.44 11.81
CA VAL A 112 -6.08 -13.28 11.47
C VAL A 112 -7.34 -12.44 11.41
N LYS A 113 -7.55 -11.56 12.41
CA LYS A 113 -8.71 -10.67 12.47
C LYS A 113 -8.64 -9.60 11.37
N LEU A 114 -7.45 -9.08 11.09
CA LEU A 114 -7.23 -8.15 9.98
C LEU A 114 -7.62 -8.80 8.64
N LEU A 115 -7.11 -10.00 8.35
CA LEU A 115 -7.45 -10.76 7.15
C LEU A 115 -8.96 -11.04 7.03
N GLN A 116 -9.61 -11.41 8.13
CA GLN A 116 -11.06 -11.65 8.14
C GLN A 116 -11.84 -10.38 7.80
N ASN A 117 -11.50 -9.26 8.44
CA ASN A 117 -12.16 -7.97 8.19
C ASN A 117 -11.90 -7.49 6.75
N SER A 118 -10.68 -7.61 6.24
CA SER A 118 -10.34 -7.24 4.87
C SER A 118 -11.13 -8.02 3.82
N LYS A 119 -11.44 -9.30 4.08
CA LYS A 119 -12.28 -10.13 3.19
C LYS A 119 -13.76 -9.75 3.22
N GLN A 120 -14.23 -9.21 4.34
CA GLN A 120 -15.64 -8.85 4.55
C GLN A 120 -15.95 -7.40 4.16
N CYS A 121 -14.94 -6.53 4.12
CA CYS A 121 -15.08 -5.13 3.74
C CYS A 121 -15.06 -4.97 2.22
N GLN A 122 -16.17 -4.50 1.66
CA GLN A 122 -16.33 -4.28 0.23
C GLN A 122 -15.36 -3.21 -0.28
N GLU A 123 -15.19 -2.12 0.47
CA GLU A 123 -14.30 -1.01 0.11
C GLU A 123 -12.84 -1.48 -0.08
N ILE A 124 -12.37 -2.41 0.78
CA ILE A 124 -11.03 -3.02 0.65
C ILE A 124 -10.97 -3.91 -0.60
N GLN A 125 -11.99 -4.73 -0.86
CA GLN A 125 -12.00 -5.59 -2.04
C GLN A 125 -11.99 -4.77 -3.33
N GLU A 126 -12.76 -3.68 -3.38
CA GLU A 126 -12.80 -2.75 -4.51
C GLU A 126 -11.44 -2.08 -4.73
N PHE A 127 -10.80 -1.57 -3.68
CA PHE A 127 -9.47 -0.97 -3.74
C PHE A 127 -8.44 -1.93 -4.38
N PHE A 128 -8.36 -3.18 -3.90
CA PHE A 128 -7.44 -4.17 -4.46
C PHE A 128 -7.84 -4.65 -5.87
N SER A 129 -9.11 -4.53 -6.25
CA SER A 129 -9.55 -4.84 -7.62
C SER A 129 -9.07 -3.80 -8.63
N ILE A 130 -9.09 -2.51 -8.26
CA ILE A 130 -8.58 -1.40 -9.08
C ILE A 130 -7.09 -1.58 -9.34
N ILE A 131 -6.32 -1.85 -8.27
CA ILE A 131 -4.86 -2.08 -8.36
C ILE A 131 -4.53 -3.26 -9.29
N LYS A 132 -5.37 -4.32 -9.30
CA LYS A 132 -5.17 -5.48 -10.20
C LYS A 132 -5.53 -5.21 -11.66
N MET A 133 -6.53 -4.37 -11.92
CA MET A 133 -7.04 -4.14 -13.28
C MET A 133 -6.04 -3.38 -14.17
N GLU A 134 -5.14 -2.59 -13.59
CA GLU A 134 -4.20 -1.76 -14.34
C GLU A 134 -2.79 -2.33 -14.47
N ASN A 135 -2.55 -3.59 -14.08
CA ASN A 135 -1.31 -4.27 -14.47
C ASN A 135 -1.36 -4.54 -15.99
N PRO A 136 -0.65 -3.77 -16.85
CA PRO A 136 -0.85 -3.78 -18.30
C PRO A 136 -0.51 -5.15 -18.93
N ASN A 137 0.24 -5.97 -18.19
CA ASN A 137 0.73 -7.27 -18.67
C ASN A 137 -0.29 -8.40 -18.51
N ASN A 138 -1.42 -8.21 -17.83
CA ASN A 138 -2.47 -9.24 -17.75
C ASN A 138 -3.43 -9.27 -18.97
N GLY A 139 -3.25 -8.34 -19.92
CA GLY A 139 -4.01 -8.30 -21.19
C GLY A 139 -3.37 -9.04 -22.36
N MET A 140 -2.06 -9.33 -22.34
CA MET A 140 -1.40 -10.09 -23.40
C MET A 140 -1.39 -11.59 -23.06
N LYS A 141 -2.58 -12.20 -23.07
CA LYS A 141 -2.67 -13.59 -23.54
C LYS A 141 -2.18 -13.57 -24.98
N LYS A 142 -0.90 -13.91 -25.21
CA LYS A 142 -0.44 -14.30 -26.54
C LYS A 142 -1.40 -15.36 -27.02
N PHE A 143 -2.23 -15.01 -28.01
CA PHE A 143 -2.90 -15.99 -28.83
C PHE A 143 -1.79 -16.84 -29.45
N VAL A 144 -1.57 -18.01 -28.85
CA VAL A 144 -0.97 -19.13 -29.56
C VAL A 144 -2.02 -19.51 -30.59
N THR A 145 -1.83 -19.00 -31.80
CA THR A 145 -2.53 -19.49 -32.98
C THR A 145 -1.48 -20.08 -33.90
N ALA A 146 -1.58 -21.42 -33.98
CA ALA A 146 -1.19 -22.34 -35.05
C ALA A 146 0.23 -22.26 -35.62
#